data_AF-A0A428N9I1-F1
#
_entry.id   AF-A0A428N9I1-F1
#
_cell.length_a   1.000
_cell.length_b   1.000
_cell.length_c   1.000
_cell.angle_alpha   90.00
_cell.angle_beta   90.00
_cell.angle_gamma   90.00
#
_symmetry.space_group_name_H-M   'P 1'
#
loop_
_entity.id
_entity.type
_entity.pdbx_description
1 polymer ?
#
loop_
_entity_poly.entity_id
_entity_poly.type
_entity_poly.pdbx_seq_one_letter_code
_entity_poly.pdbx_strand_id
1 'polypeptide(L)'
;MKESSQVMTFWTVGCLNVLLFLVIIIFSAHAPYFLMLTAAQLLYVPFTLHVIMNKDKSWIATYLPSLSIPVFLAVFLLHITDQTALDTLLATLYFVFTILIALYGITRFLKRGFVHFEEFIIDMGFFYIMIGGAWFLAYEANIDTGFSTILTWLTSIHFHYASFLLLVFVGLLGRLHKSSIYIWISWMVIIAPILVAAGISYSPVLELVSVLVYIIGIYGFIVLSFKVTFQHTMQKFFVRISFCSLGLTILFSLLYTVSHWARAFEVTIDFMLYSHGVMNTVLFALMGLAGWSMNVPSANPKIPTFPVSRIRGNGAVGEKVLTGKMDGNVYNGLVDDMRHFEPGIDTQTLSPAIIDFYENTNDYRLFAEVKWHTWFKPFAGVYRLISRYVKQINLPLSRKQVEMTGDIFSVNDALDGRYYTRAWVRKIKEDVTFVALYSSHQEEDRTYMNISLPLPFSAMTGVLELNQSGDELILTSESQHRKSGPGIYLAVKHHLFKLPMHERFHVKEGEKGTLQAHHRMTMFHLPFLTIDYHIYEKEHINKGN
;
A
#
# COMPACT_ATOMS: atom_id res chain seq x y z
N MET A 1 -11.23 5.54 -42.80
CA MET A 1 -12.11 4.98 -41.76
C MET A 1 -11.35 3.90 -41.02
N LYS A 2 -10.85 4.17 -39.81
CA LYS A 2 -10.35 3.11 -38.92
C LYS A 2 -11.61 2.48 -38.32
N GLU A 3 -11.96 1.27 -38.77
CA GLU A 3 -12.95 0.45 -38.06
C GLU A 3 -12.52 0.36 -36.60
N SER A 4 -13.36 0.86 -35.70
CA SER A 4 -13.20 0.61 -34.28
C SER A 4 -13.50 -0.86 -34.05
N SER A 5 -12.46 -1.71 -34.09
CA SER A 5 -12.56 -3.05 -33.54
C SER A 5 -13.10 -2.92 -32.12
N GLN A 6 -14.33 -3.38 -31.87
CA GLN A 6 -14.90 -3.40 -30.54
C GLN A 6 -13.92 -4.15 -29.63
N VAL A 7 -13.28 -3.42 -28.72
CA VAL A 7 -12.34 -4.01 -27.78
C VAL A 7 -13.13 -4.93 -26.87
N MET A 8 -12.74 -6.22 -26.86
CA MET A 8 -13.33 -7.23 -25.99
C MET A 8 -13.27 -6.80 -24.52
N THR A 9 -14.35 -7.07 -23.79
CA THR A 9 -14.41 -6.77 -22.34
C THR A 9 -14.51 -8.06 -21.54
N PHE A 10 -14.09 -8.00 -20.28
CA PHE A 10 -14.27 -9.13 -19.36
C PHE A 10 -15.75 -9.50 -19.11
N TRP A 11 -16.69 -8.58 -19.37
CA TRP A 11 -18.12 -8.92 -19.35
C TRP A 11 -18.45 -9.91 -20.46
N THR A 12 -18.02 -9.61 -21.69
CA THR A 12 -18.21 -10.51 -22.85
C THR A 12 -17.55 -11.87 -22.61
N VAL A 13 -16.32 -11.88 -22.09
CA VAL A 13 -15.62 -13.12 -21.75
C VAL A 13 -16.34 -13.89 -20.64
N GLY A 14 -16.79 -13.21 -19.58
CA GLY A 14 -17.57 -13.82 -18.51
C GLY A 14 -18.86 -14.47 -19.01
N CYS A 15 -19.59 -13.82 -19.92
CA CYS A 15 -20.78 -14.41 -20.54
C CYS A 15 -20.46 -15.68 -21.37
N LEU A 16 -19.35 -15.68 -22.13
CA LEU A 16 -18.90 -16.88 -22.84
C LEU A 16 -18.54 -18.01 -21.87
N ASN A 17 -17.85 -17.67 -20.78
CA ASN A 17 -17.45 -18.64 -19.77
C ASN A 17 -18.63 -19.24 -19.00
N VAL A 18 -19.75 -18.52 -18.85
CA VAL A 18 -21.00 -19.10 -18.30
C VAL A 18 -21.45 -20.29 -19.16
N LEU A 19 -21.37 -20.18 -20.49
CA LEU A 19 -21.71 -21.30 -21.38
C LEU A 19 -20.74 -22.48 -21.19
N LEU A 20 -19.43 -22.22 -21.13
CA LEU A 20 -18.43 -23.25 -20.86
C LEU A 20 -18.69 -23.95 -19.51
N PHE A 21 -18.99 -23.18 -18.47
CA PHE A 21 -19.28 -23.73 -17.14
C PHE A 21 -20.55 -24.58 -17.13
N LEU A 22 -21.61 -24.16 -17.84
CA LEU A 22 -22.83 -24.96 -17.98
C LEU A 22 -22.56 -26.29 -18.70
N VAL A 23 -21.71 -26.28 -19.73
CA VAL A 23 -21.26 -27.50 -20.42
C VAL A 23 -20.52 -28.41 -19.45
N ILE A 24 -19.60 -27.89 -18.63
CA ILE A 24 -18.89 -28.68 -17.61
C ILE A 24 -19.88 -29.30 -16.62
N ILE A 25 -20.87 -28.55 -16.13
CA ILE A 25 -21.89 -29.10 -15.20
C ILE A 25 -22.64 -30.29 -15.81
N ILE A 26 -22.95 -30.23 -17.11
CA ILE A 26 -23.74 -31.26 -17.79
C ILE A 26 -22.90 -32.49 -18.13
N PHE A 27 -21.64 -32.30 -18.55
CA PHE A 27 -20.83 -33.36 -19.18
C PHE A 27 -19.62 -33.83 -18.36
N SER A 28 -19.23 -33.11 -17.30
CA SER A 28 -18.07 -33.50 -16.49
C SER A 28 -18.34 -34.78 -15.69
N ALA A 29 -17.39 -35.71 -15.72
CA ALA A 29 -17.40 -36.93 -14.92
C ALA A 29 -16.67 -36.77 -13.57
N HIS A 30 -16.06 -35.60 -13.31
CA HIS A 30 -15.34 -35.33 -12.07
C HIS A 30 -16.29 -35.14 -10.87
N ALA A 31 -15.76 -35.31 -9.67
CA ALA A 31 -16.53 -35.12 -8.45
C ALA A 31 -17.09 -33.68 -8.36
N PRO A 32 -18.34 -33.48 -7.90
CA PRO A 32 -19.00 -32.17 -7.92
C PRO A 32 -18.26 -31.04 -7.20
N TYR A 33 -17.42 -31.37 -6.21
CA TYR A 33 -16.67 -30.35 -5.47
C TYR A 33 -15.63 -29.64 -6.35
N PHE A 34 -15.12 -30.26 -7.42
CA PHE A 34 -14.19 -29.62 -8.37
C PHE A 34 -14.81 -28.41 -9.10
N LEU A 35 -16.14 -28.38 -9.19
CA LEU A 35 -16.86 -27.25 -9.77
C LEU A 35 -16.65 -25.96 -8.99
N MET A 36 -16.30 -26.00 -7.70
CA MET A 36 -16.12 -24.79 -6.90
C MET A 36 -14.89 -23.98 -7.36
N LEU A 37 -13.75 -24.63 -7.62
CA LEU A 37 -12.59 -23.93 -8.17
C LEU A 37 -12.86 -23.48 -9.61
N THR A 38 -13.49 -24.34 -10.41
CA THR A 38 -13.86 -24.04 -11.79
C THR A 38 -14.80 -22.83 -11.88
N ALA A 39 -15.76 -22.71 -10.96
CA ALA A 39 -16.65 -21.55 -10.87
C ALA A 39 -15.88 -20.27 -10.56
N ALA A 40 -14.87 -20.32 -9.68
CA ALA A 40 -13.99 -19.17 -9.47
C ALA A 40 -13.25 -18.78 -10.73
N GLN A 41 -12.60 -19.74 -11.39
CA GLN A 41 -11.77 -19.50 -12.58
C GLN A 41 -12.61 -18.95 -13.74
N LEU A 42 -13.72 -19.60 -14.07
CA LEU A 42 -14.54 -19.28 -15.25
C LEU A 42 -15.55 -18.15 -14.99
N LEU A 43 -16.11 -18.03 -13.79
CA LEU A 43 -17.16 -17.06 -13.50
C LEU A 43 -16.62 -15.90 -12.66
N TYR A 44 -16.17 -16.16 -11.44
CA TYR A 44 -15.95 -15.10 -10.48
C TYR A 44 -14.75 -14.22 -10.80
N VAL A 45 -13.65 -14.79 -11.29
CA VAL A 45 -12.45 -14.04 -11.69
C VAL A 45 -12.76 -13.06 -12.83
N PRO A 46 -13.27 -13.46 -14.01
CA PRO A 46 -13.51 -12.51 -15.10
C PRO A 46 -14.55 -11.45 -14.75
N PHE A 47 -15.66 -11.79 -14.08
CA PHE A 47 -16.63 -10.76 -13.67
C PHE A 47 -16.06 -9.80 -12.62
N THR A 48 -15.25 -10.28 -11.68
CA THR A 48 -14.55 -9.40 -10.71
C THR A 48 -13.56 -8.47 -11.41
N LEU A 49 -12.81 -8.99 -12.38
CA LEU A 49 -11.94 -8.16 -13.22
C LEU A 49 -12.74 -7.12 -14.00
N HIS A 50 -13.91 -7.47 -14.55
CA HIS A 50 -14.79 -6.49 -15.19
C HIS A 50 -15.18 -5.37 -14.23
N VAL A 51 -15.65 -5.70 -13.02
CA VAL A 51 -16.04 -4.73 -11.98
C VAL A 51 -14.94 -3.70 -11.70
N ILE A 52 -13.67 -4.12 -11.67
CA ILE A 52 -12.55 -3.23 -11.36
C ILE A 52 -11.93 -2.55 -12.59
N MET A 53 -11.88 -3.23 -13.73
CA MET A 53 -11.10 -2.82 -14.90
C MET A 53 -11.92 -2.08 -15.97
N ASN A 54 -13.25 -2.16 -15.95
CA ASN A 54 -14.10 -1.62 -17.04
C ASN A 54 -13.87 -0.13 -17.35
N LYS A 55 -13.43 0.67 -16.36
CA LYS A 55 -13.14 2.10 -16.54
C LYS A 55 -11.65 2.41 -16.74
N ASP A 56 -10.77 1.41 -16.66
CA ASP A 56 -9.32 1.57 -16.81
C ASP A 56 -8.93 1.45 -18.29
N LYS A 57 -8.23 2.45 -18.82
CA LYS A 57 -7.77 2.50 -20.22
C LYS A 57 -6.30 2.12 -20.40
N SER A 58 -5.67 1.53 -19.38
CA SER A 58 -4.32 1.01 -19.47
C SER A 58 -4.24 -0.12 -20.50
N TRP A 59 -3.03 -0.33 -21.02
CA TRP A 59 -2.79 -1.39 -22.00
C TRP A 59 -3.21 -2.77 -21.46
N ILE A 60 -2.93 -3.05 -20.17
CA ILE A 60 -3.32 -4.32 -19.54
C ILE A 60 -4.84 -4.46 -19.54
N ALA A 61 -5.58 -3.47 -19.05
CA ALA A 61 -7.04 -3.50 -19.03
C ALA A 61 -7.68 -3.63 -20.42
N THR A 62 -7.02 -3.10 -21.44
CA THR A 62 -7.49 -3.13 -22.83
C THR A 62 -7.30 -4.51 -23.47
N TYR A 63 -6.15 -5.17 -23.28
CA TYR A 63 -5.81 -6.40 -24.01
C TYR A 63 -5.99 -7.70 -23.21
N LEU A 64 -5.96 -7.63 -21.88
CA LEU A 64 -6.08 -8.80 -21.01
C LEU A 64 -7.40 -9.59 -21.23
N PRO A 65 -8.57 -8.97 -21.48
CA PRO A 65 -9.78 -9.72 -21.80
C PRO A 65 -9.62 -10.65 -23.01
N SER A 66 -9.07 -10.15 -24.13
CA SER A 66 -8.84 -10.97 -25.32
C SER A 66 -7.83 -12.08 -25.06
N LEU A 67 -6.74 -11.78 -24.35
CA LEU A 67 -5.72 -12.75 -23.98
C LEU A 67 -6.25 -13.85 -23.04
N SER A 68 -7.35 -13.58 -22.32
CA SER A 68 -7.94 -14.54 -21.39
C SER A 68 -8.82 -15.60 -22.05
N ILE A 69 -9.26 -15.43 -23.31
CA ILE A 69 -10.06 -16.45 -24.01
C ILE A 69 -9.36 -17.82 -24.06
N PRO A 70 -8.12 -17.94 -24.60
CA PRO A 70 -7.44 -19.24 -24.66
C PRO A 70 -7.16 -19.80 -23.26
N VAL A 71 -7.04 -18.94 -22.24
CA VAL A 71 -6.83 -19.35 -20.85
C VAL A 71 -8.07 -20.00 -20.26
N PHE A 72 -9.25 -19.40 -20.45
CA PHE A 72 -10.50 -19.99 -19.97
C PHE A 72 -10.89 -21.23 -20.76
N LEU A 73 -10.55 -21.28 -22.06
CA LEU A 73 -10.64 -22.51 -22.84
C LEU A 73 -9.71 -23.59 -22.28
N ALA A 74 -8.50 -23.26 -21.85
CA ALA A 74 -7.58 -24.21 -21.23
C ALA A 74 -8.15 -24.80 -19.93
N VAL A 75 -8.74 -23.96 -19.06
CA VAL A 75 -9.46 -24.42 -17.86
C VAL A 75 -10.62 -25.34 -18.21
N PHE A 76 -11.36 -25.05 -19.29
CA PHE A 76 -12.43 -25.92 -19.77
C PHE A 76 -11.90 -27.27 -20.28
N LEU A 77 -10.82 -27.27 -21.06
CA LEU A 77 -10.23 -28.49 -21.62
C LEU A 77 -9.70 -29.44 -20.54
N LEU A 78 -9.21 -28.91 -19.41
CA LEU A 78 -8.77 -29.71 -18.25
C LEU A 78 -9.86 -30.63 -17.67
N HIS A 79 -11.15 -30.36 -17.93
CA HIS A 79 -12.25 -31.26 -17.52
C HIS A 79 -12.52 -32.40 -18.51
N ILE A 80 -11.78 -32.44 -19.62
CA ILE A 80 -11.99 -33.37 -20.74
C ILE A 80 -10.73 -34.23 -20.97
N THR A 81 -9.58 -33.79 -20.47
CA THR A 81 -8.30 -34.47 -20.66
C THR A 81 -7.79 -35.07 -19.34
N ASP A 82 -7.09 -36.19 -19.46
CA ASP A 82 -6.39 -36.88 -18.37
C ASP A 82 -4.89 -37.03 -18.70
N GLN A 83 -4.33 -36.11 -19.50
CA GLN A 83 -2.96 -36.21 -20.02
C GLN A 83 -2.02 -35.28 -19.24
N THR A 84 -1.29 -35.82 -18.27
CA THR A 84 -0.47 -35.05 -17.32
C THR A 84 0.41 -33.95 -17.95
N ALA A 85 1.04 -34.21 -19.10
CA ALA A 85 1.87 -33.21 -19.80
C ALA A 85 1.04 -32.08 -20.44
N LEU A 86 -0.10 -32.40 -21.05
CA LEU A 86 -1.02 -31.40 -21.61
C LEU A 86 -1.68 -30.61 -20.47
N ASP A 87 -2.07 -31.29 -19.40
CA ASP A 87 -2.73 -30.69 -18.23
C ASP A 87 -1.81 -29.65 -17.58
N THR A 88 -0.54 -30.00 -17.42
CA THR A 88 0.51 -29.07 -16.94
C THR A 88 0.61 -27.83 -17.83
N LEU A 89 0.60 -27.99 -19.16
CA LEU A 89 0.66 -26.87 -20.09
C LEU A 89 -0.59 -25.99 -19.99
N LEU A 90 -1.79 -26.57 -19.96
CA LEU A 90 -3.06 -25.87 -19.84
C LEU A 90 -3.15 -25.11 -18.51
N ALA A 91 -2.75 -25.73 -17.40
CA ALA A 91 -2.69 -25.10 -16.08
C ALA A 91 -1.65 -23.97 -16.03
N THR A 92 -0.54 -24.12 -16.76
CA THR A 92 0.48 -23.05 -16.88
C THR A 92 -0.09 -21.81 -17.56
N LEU A 93 -0.95 -21.96 -18.57
CA LEU A 93 -1.64 -20.82 -19.20
C LEU A 93 -2.49 -20.05 -18.18
N TYR A 94 -3.21 -20.76 -17.31
CA TYR A 94 -3.95 -20.13 -16.21
C TYR A 94 -3.03 -19.45 -15.20
N PHE A 95 -1.92 -20.09 -14.81
CA PHE A 95 -0.97 -19.47 -13.90
C PHE A 95 -0.37 -18.18 -14.48
N VAL A 96 0.07 -18.18 -15.74
CA VAL A 96 0.56 -16.96 -16.43
C VAL A 96 -0.49 -15.86 -16.45
N PHE A 97 -1.76 -16.20 -16.67
CA PHE A 97 -2.86 -15.24 -16.58
C PHE A 97 -3.00 -14.63 -15.19
N THR A 98 -2.90 -15.43 -14.12
CA THR A 98 -2.92 -14.91 -12.75
C THR A 98 -1.71 -14.00 -12.43
N ILE A 99 -0.54 -14.26 -13.01
CA ILE A 99 0.62 -13.36 -12.94
C ILE A 99 0.31 -12.01 -13.61
N LEU A 100 -0.35 -12.01 -14.77
CA LEU A 100 -0.74 -10.76 -15.45
C LEU A 100 -1.74 -9.94 -14.62
N ILE A 101 -2.66 -10.60 -13.91
CA ILE A 101 -3.57 -9.94 -12.95
C ILE A 101 -2.77 -9.32 -11.80
N ALA A 102 -1.82 -10.06 -11.22
CA ALA A 102 -0.96 -9.54 -10.15
C ALA A 102 -0.11 -8.35 -10.61
N LEU A 103 0.47 -8.42 -11.81
CA LEU A 103 1.20 -7.30 -12.42
C LEU A 103 0.30 -6.08 -12.60
N TYR A 104 -0.95 -6.27 -13.02
CA TYR A 104 -1.92 -5.18 -13.08
C TYR A 104 -2.17 -4.56 -11.70
N GLY A 105 -2.40 -5.37 -10.66
CA GLY A 105 -2.49 -4.91 -9.27
C GLY A 105 -1.27 -4.11 -8.82
N ILE A 106 -0.06 -4.60 -9.13
CA ILE A 106 1.18 -3.88 -8.86
C ILE A 106 1.15 -2.53 -9.59
N THR A 107 0.84 -2.46 -10.89
CA THR A 107 0.83 -1.17 -11.61
C THR A 107 -0.19 -0.17 -11.04
N ARG A 108 -1.33 -0.65 -10.51
CA ARG A 108 -2.32 0.20 -9.84
C ARG A 108 -1.80 0.73 -8.52
N PHE A 109 -1.20 -0.14 -7.71
CA PHE A 109 -0.56 0.22 -6.45
C PHE A 109 0.56 1.24 -6.71
N LEU A 110 1.39 1.02 -7.73
CA LEU A 110 2.51 1.90 -8.03
C LEU A 110 2.06 3.32 -8.48
N LYS A 111 0.83 3.49 -8.97
CA LYS A 111 0.31 4.82 -9.35
C LYS A 111 -0.24 5.62 -8.16
N ARG A 112 -0.54 4.97 -7.04
CA ARG A 112 -1.31 5.56 -5.93
C ARG A 112 -0.59 5.44 -4.59
N GLY A 113 0.22 4.40 -4.39
CA GLY A 113 0.75 4.03 -3.07
C GLY A 113 -0.38 3.78 -2.07
N PHE A 114 -0.15 4.20 -0.82
CA PHE A 114 -1.08 3.97 0.29
C PHE A 114 -2.10 5.11 0.50
N VAL A 115 -2.25 6.06 -0.45
CA VAL A 115 -3.24 7.15 -0.34
C VAL A 115 -4.65 6.60 -0.11
N HIS A 116 -4.97 5.51 -0.80
CA HIS A 116 -6.29 4.89 -0.82
C HIS A 116 -6.14 3.43 -0.39
N PHE A 117 -6.20 3.21 0.92
CA PHE A 117 -6.00 1.89 1.50
C PHE A 117 -7.00 0.84 0.97
N GLU A 118 -8.21 1.25 0.64
CA GLU A 118 -9.22 0.42 -0.02
C GLU A 118 -8.81 -0.07 -1.40
N GLU A 119 -8.03 0.72 -2.15
CA GLU A 119 -7.46 0.30 -3.43
C GLU A 119 -6.28 -0.64 -3.23
N PHE A 120 -5.43 -0.35 -2.23
CA PHE A 120 -4.35 -1.26 -1.86
C PHE A 120 -4.86 -2.67 -1.51
N ILE A 121 -6.00 -2.78 -0.81
CA ILE A 121 -6.61 -4.08 -0.50
C ILE A 121 -7.06 -4.81 -1.79
N ILE A 122 -7.65 -4.10 -2.76
CA ILE A 122 -8.01 -4.68 -4.08
C ILE A 122 -6.74 -5.16 -4.80
N ASP A 123 -5.68 -4.35 -4.78
CA ASP A 123 -4.41 -4.66 -5.41
C ASP A 123 -3.74 -5.89 -4.74
N MET A 124 -3.87 -6.04 -3.42
CA MET A 124 -3.47 -7.26 -2.70
C MET A 124 -4.28 -8.48 -3.11
N GLY A 125 -5.59 -8.34 -3.37
CA GLY A 125 -6.41 -9.42 -3.95
C GLY A 125 -5.86 -9.88 -5.30
N PHE A 126 -5.48 -8.94 -6.17
CA PHE A 126 -4.85 -9.24 -7.45
C PHE A 126 -3.46 -9.89 -7.30
N PHE A 127 -2.72 -9.58 -6.24
CA PHE A 127 -1.50 -10.31 -5.93
C PHE A 127 -1.78 -11.74 -5.46
N TYR A 128 -2.78 -11.94 -4.59
CA TYR A 128 -3.08 -13.25 -4.03
C TYR A 128 -3.61 -14.27 -5.03
N ILE A 129 -4.30 -13.85 -6.09
CA ILE A 129 -4.75 -14.79 -7.13
C ILE A 129 -3.57 -15.47 -7.84
N MET A 130 -2.39 -14.83 -7.93
CA MET A 130 -1.18 -15.47 -8.44
C MET A 130 -0.76 -16.67 -7.59
N ILE A 131 -0.88 -16.56 -6.27
CA ILE A 131 -0.62 -17.69 -5.37
C ILE A 131 -1.65 -18.80 -5.63
N GLY A 132 -2.93 -18.45 -5.78
CA GLY A 132 -3.97 -19.42 -6.18
C GLY A 132 -3.66 -20.13 -7.51
N GLY A 133 -3.20 -19.40 -8.51
CA GLY A 133 -2.77 -19.97 -9.80
C GLY A 133 -1.56 -20.89 -9.68
N ALA A 134 -0.60 -20.58 -8.81
CA ALA A 134 0.57 -21.43 -8.56
C ALA A 134 0.16 -22.77 -7.91
N TRP A 135 -0.75 -22.73 -6.92
CA TRP A 135 -1.27 -23.94 -6.29
C TRP A 135 -2.14 -24.77 -7.23
N PHE A 136 -2.88 -24.13 -8.14
CA PHE A 136 -3.60 -24.83 -9.21
C PHE A 136 -2.63 -25.56 -10.15
N LEU A 137 -1.58 -24.88 -10.62
CA LEU A 137 -0.54 -25.51 -11.44
C LEU A 137 0.12 -26.67 -10.70
N ALA A 138 0.44 -26.52 -9.42
CA ALA A 138 1.02 -27.60 -8.62
C ALA A 138 0.10 -28.82 -8.53
N TYR A 139 -1.21 -28.60 -8.40
CA TYR A 139 -2.21 -29.67 -8.42
C TYR A 139 -2.24 -30.41 -9.77
N GLU A 140 -2.44 -29.70 -10.89
CA GLU A 140 -2.56 -30.30 -12.23
C GLU A 140 -1.24 -30.97 -12.68
N ALA A 141 -0.10 -30.40 -12.31
CA ALA A 141 1.22 -30.93 -12.65
C ALA A 141 1.74 -32.01 -11.68
N ASN A 142 0.95 -32.40 -10.67
CA ASN A 142 1.33 -33.37 -9.63
C ASN A 142 2.66 -33.02 -8.94
N ILE A 143 2.89 -31.73 -8.67
CA ILE A 143 4.09 -31.26 -7.96
C ILE A 143 3.95 -31.61 -6.48
N ASP A 144 4.98 -32.24 -5.90
CA ASP A 144 5.05 -32.49 -4.46
C ASP A 144 5.24 -31.17 -3.71
N THR A 145 4.18 -30.74 -3.02
CA THR A 145 4.15 -29.54 -2.18
C THR A 145 4.42 -29.84 -0.71
N GLY A 146 4.59 -31.12 -0.35
CA GLY A 146 4.59 -31.59 1.04
C GLY A 146 3.19 -31.75 1.64
N PHE A 147 2.12 -31.46 0.88
CA PHE A 147 0.72 -31.65 1.28
C PHE A 147 0.02 -32.69 0.41
N SER A 148 -1.10 -33.23 0.90
CA SER A 148 -1.94 -34.12 0.10
C SER A 148 -2.48 -33.41 -1.15
N THR A 149 -2.83 -34.18 -2.18
CA THR A 149 -3.36 -33.65 -3.44
C THR A 149 -4.63 -32.81 -3.22
N ILE A 150 -5.50 -33.24 -2.30
CA ILE A 150 -6.70 -32.49 -1.93
C ILE A 150 -6.37 -31.19 -1.20
N LEU A 151 -5.37 -31.17 -0.31
CA LEU A 151 -4.95 -29.93 0.35
C LEU A 151 -4.33 -28.95 -0.64
N THR A 152 -3.51 -29.43 -1.59
CA THR A 152 -2.93 -28.62 -2.66
C THR A 152 -4.04 -27.92 -3.48
N TRP A 153 -5.08 -28.67 -3.87
CA TRP A 153 -6.25 -28.12 -4.55
C TRP A 153 -7.06 -27.16 -3.67
N LEU A 154 -7.29 -27.53 -2.41
CA LEU A 154 -7.99 -26.69 -1.43
C LEU A 154 -7.26 -25.36 -1.21
N THR A 155 -5.93 -25.35 -1.20
CA THR A 155 -5.17 -24.11 -1.06
C THR A 155 -5.41 -23.19 -2.26
N SER A 156 -5.44 -23.71 -3.48
CA SER A 156 -5.77 -22.92 -4.68
C SER A 156 -7.14 -22.24 -4.55
N ILE A 157 -8.18 -22.99 -4.18
CA ILE A 157 -9.53 -22.43 -4.03
C ILE A 157 -9.60 -21.37 -2.92
N HIS A 158 -8.92 -21.56 -1.78
CA HIS A 158 -8.90 -20.53 -0.72
C HIS A 158 -8.26 -19.21 -1.19
N PHE A 159 -7.23 -19.26 -2.03
CA PHE A 159 -6.64 -18.03 -2.58
C PHE A 159 -7.56 -17.33 -3.60
N HIS A 160 -8.40 -18.07 -4.34
CA HIS A 160 -9.39 -17.47 -5.24
C HIS A 160 -10.57 -16.82 -4.48
N TYR A 161 -11.08 -17.45 -3.43
CA TYR A 161 -12.24 -16.95 -2.69
C TYR A 161 -11.84 -16.04 -1.52
N ALA A 162 -11.09 -16.58 -0.57
CA ALA A 162 -10.80 -15.93 0.71
C ALA A 162 -9.72 -14.82 0.57
N SER A 163 -8.84 -14.91 -0.43
CA SER A 163 -7.75 -13.94 -0.62
C SER A 163 -7.92 -13.02 -1.83
N PHE A 164 -8.56 -13.46 -2.92
CA PHE A 164 -8.89 -12.60 -4.07
C PHE A 164 -10.28 -11.96 -3.94
N LEU A 165 -11.38 -12.73 -3.98
CA LEU A 165 -12.73 -12.17 -3.97
C LEU A 165 -13.03 -11.36 -2.70
N LEU A 166 -12.70 -11.91 -1.52
CA LEU A 166 -12.95 -11.21 -0.26
C LEU A 166 -12.22 -9.86 -0.21
N LEU A 167 -10.95 -9.81 -0.58
CA LEU A 167 -10.20 -8.55 -0.56
C LEU A 167 -10.76 -7.55 -1.57
N VAL A 168 -11.18 -8.00 -2.75
CA VAL A 168 -11.87 -7.11 -3.70
C VAL A 168 -13.16 -6.55 -3.10
N PHE A 169 -14.01 -7.38 -2.49
CA PHE A 169 -15.27 -6.96 -1.87
C PHE A 169 -15.05 -6.01 -0.68
N VAL A 170 -14.05 -6.29 0.15
CA VAL A 170 -13.63 -5.43 1.26
C VAL A 170 -13.11 -4.07 0.76
N GLY A 171 -12.36 -4.06 -0.34
CA GLY A 171 -11.92 -2.83 -0.99
C GLY A 171 -13.09 -2.01 -1.54
N LEU A 172 -14.06 -2.65 -2.20
CA LEU A 172 -15.28 -1.99 -2.67
C LEU A 172 -16.12 -1.42 -1.50
N LEU A 173 -16.19 -2.13 -0.37
CA LEU A 173 -16.82 -1.61 0.84
C LEU A 173 -16.06 -0.39 1.40
N GLY A 174 -14.73 -0.43 1.37
CA GLY A 174 -13.88 0.68 1.78
C GLY A 174 -14.03 1.94 0.93
N ARG A 175 -14.40 1.81 -0.34
CA ARG A 175 -14.76 2.97 -1.18
C ARG A 175 -15.99 3.71 -0.66
N LEU A 176 -16.91 3.00 0.01
CA LEU A 176 -18.14 3.58 0.57
C LEU A 176 -17.93 4.13 1.99
N HIS A 177 -17.10 3.49 2.81
CA HIS A 177 -16.85 3.94 4.17
C HIS A 177 -15.46 3.57 4.67
N LYS A 178 -14.76 4.57 5.21
CA LYS A 178 -13.43 4.42 5.79
C LYS A 178 -13.46 4.95 7.22
N SER A 179 -13.09 4.08 8.15
CA SER A 179 -12.87 4.40 9.56
C SER A 179 -11.50 3.88 9.98
N SER A 180 -10.98 4.31 11.13
CA SER A 180 -9.73 3.75 11.64
C SER A 180 -9.84 2.23 11.89
N ILE A 181 -11.03 1.74 12.27
CA ILE A 181 -11.33 0.32 12.44
C ILE A 181 -11.16 -0.42 11.10
N TYR A 182 -11.65 0.14 9.99
CA TYR A 182 -11.52 -0.45 8.64
C TYR A 182 -10.07 -0.82 8.32
N ILE A 183 -9.11 0.06 8.66
CA ILE A 183 -7.69 -0.17 8.37
C ILE A 183 -7.19 -1.41 9.11
N TRP A 184 -7.50 -1.55 10.41
CA TRP A 184 -7.05 -2.68 11.23
C TRP A 184 -7.66 -4.01 10.78
N ILE A 185 -8.98 -4.07 10.60
CA ILE A 185 -9.65 -5.32 10.18
C ILE A 185 -9.26 -5.74 8.75
N SER A 186 -8.89 -4.78 7.91
CA SER A 186 -8.34 -5.05 6.57
C SER A 186 -6.95 -5.69 6.63
N TRP A 187 -6.07 -5.22 7.51
CA TRP A 187 -4.78 -5.89 7.74
C TRP A 187 -4.97 -7.31 8.25
N MET A 188 -5.96 -7.55 9.12
CA MET A 188 -6.29 -8.89 9.61
C MET A 188 -6.65 -9.83 8.45
N VAL A 189 -7.51 -9.43 7.52
CA VAL A 189 -7.89 -10.29 6.38
C VAL A 189 -6.81 -10.40 5.31
N ILE A 190 -5.90 -9.43 5.17
CA ILE A 190 -4.72 -9.53 4.30
C ILE A 190 -3.75 -10.58 4.86
N ILE A 191 -3.50 -10.56 6.17
CA ILE A 191 -2.45 -11.37 6.79
C ILE A 191 -2.95 -12.78 7.13
N ALA A 192 -4.24 -12.95 7.46
CA ALA A 192 -4.80 -14.21 7.93
C ALA A 192 -4.51 -15.43 7.02
N PRO A 193 -4.65 -15.37 5.67
CA PRO A 193 -4.35 -16.52 4.81
C PRO A 193 -2.91 -17.03 4.96
N ILE A 194 -1.93 -16.12 5.13
CA ILE A 194 -0.52 -16.47 5.34
C ILE A 194 -0.34 -17.14 6.70
N LEU A 195 -0.97 -16.60 7.75
CA LEU A 195 -0.88 -17.17 9.09
C LEU A 195 -1.56 -18.55 9.17
N VAL A 196 -2.70 -18.73 8.52
CA VAL A 196 -3.39 -20.03 8.44
C VAL A 196 -2.50 -21.07 7.73
N ALA A 197 -1.90 -20.72 6.59
CA ALA A 197 -0.99 -21.62 5.89
C ALA A 197 0.23 -22.02 6.77
N ALA A 198 0.80 -21.06 7.50
CA ALA A 198 1.87 -21.35 8.47
C ALA A 198 1.37 -22.21 9.65
N GLY A 199 0.14 -21.99 10.12
CA GLY A 199 -0.50 -22.77 11.18
C GLY A 199 -0.66 -24.24 10.81
N ILE A 200 -1.22 -24.52 9.64
CA ILE A 200 -1.38 -25.87 9.10
C ILE A 200 -0.01 -26.58 8.97
N SER A 201 1.03 -25.83 8.59
CA SER A 201 2.37 -26.39 8.38
C SER A 201 3.14 -26.68 9.67
N TYR A 202 2.98 -25.83 10.70
CA TYR A 202 3.92 -25.81 11.84
C TYR A 202 3.26 -25.89 13.21
N SER A 203 2.03 -25.43 13.41
CA SER A 203 1.41 -25.36 14.76
C SER A 203 -0.12 -25.24 14.73
N PRO A 204 -0.85 -26.21 15.31
CA PRO A 204 -2.31 -26.13 15.48
C PRO A 204 -2.77 -24.92 16.32
N VAL A 205 -1.93 -24.45 17.27
CA VAL A 205 -2.24 -23.25 18.05
C VAL A 205 -2.16 -22.01 17.18
N LEU A 206 -1.14 -21.94 16.31
CA LEU A 206 -1.03 -20.85 15.34
C LEU A 206 -2.21 -20.90 14.36
N GLU A 207 -2.63 -22.08 13.90
CA GLU A 207 -3.82 -22.25 13.05
C GLU A 207 -5.08 -21.67 13.72
N LEU A 208 -5.36 -22.05 14.97
CA LEU A 208 -6.50 -21.55 15.75
C LEU A 208 -6.46 -20.02 15.93
N VAL A 209 -5.32 -19.48 16.35
CA VAL A 209 -5.15 -18.01 16.51
C VAL A 209 -5.37 -17.29 15.18
N SER A 210 -4.89 -17.86 14.07
CA SER A 210 -5.04 -17.29 12.73
C SER A 210 -6.51 -17.23 12.30
N VAL A 211 -7.28 -18.28 12.58
CA VAL A 211 -8.74 -18.30 12.32
C VAL A 211 -9.46 -17.27 13.18
N LEU A 212 -9.08 -17.10 14.46
CA LEU A 212 -9.67 -16.07 15.32
C LEU A 212 -9.39 -14.65 14.81
N VAL A 213 -8.16 -14.37 14.35
CA VAL A 213 -7.82 -13.10 13.69
C VAL A 213 -8.70 -12.88 12.47
N TYR A 214 -8.92 -13.93 11.67
CA TYR A 214 -9.76 -13.84 10.48
C TYR A 214 -11.23 -13.57 10.82
N ILE A 215 -11.77 -14.23 11.86
CA ILE A 215 -13.13 -14.02 12.37
C ILE A 215 -13.32 -12.56 12.78
N ILE A 216 -12.39 -11.99 13.55
CA ILE A 216 -12.47 -10.58 13.96
C ILE A 216 -12.52 -9.67 12.73
N GLY A 217 -11.69 -9.94 11.72
CA GLY A 217 -11.71 -9.21 10.45
C GLY A 217 -13.06 -9.29 9.74
N ILE A 218 -13.56 -10.51 9.50
CA ILE A 218 -14.82 -10.78 8.79
C ILE A 218 -16.02 -10.16 9.52
N TYR A 219 -16.15 -10.36 10.83
CA TYR A 219 -17.25 -9.77 11.60
C TYR A 219 -17.16 -8.24 11.65
N GLY A 220 -15.95 -7.67 11.65
CA GLY A 220 -15.75 -6.24 11.44
C GLY A 220 -16.38 -5.76 10.12
N PHE A 221 -16.16 -6.48 9.01
CA PHE A 221 -16.75 -6.13 7.72
C PHE A 221 -18.25 -6.37 7.65
N ILE A 222 -18.78 -7.38 8.33
CA ILE A 222 -20.23 -7.54 8.51
C ILE A 222 -20.78 -6.27 9.16
N VAL A 223 -20.26 -5.87 10.32
CA VAL A 223 -20.71 -4.64 11.01
C VAL A 223 -20.60 -3.41 10.13
N LEU A 224 -19.49 -3.24 9.40
CA LEU A 224 -19.34 -2.10 8.47
C LEU A 224 -20.37 -2.15 7.33
N SER A 225 -20.67 -3.32 6.76
CA SER A 225 -21.70 -3.46 5.72
C SER A 225 -23.10 -3.05 6.20
N PHE A 226 -23.36 -3.09 7.51
CA PHE A 226 -24.60 -2.59 8.09
C PHE A 226 -24.59 -1.08 8.36
N LYS A 227 -23.42 -0.47 8.56
CA LYS A 227 -23.24 0.98 8.76
C LYS A 227 -23.23 1.78 7.46
N VAL A 228 -22.86 1.16 6.34
CA VAL A 228 -22.79 1.81 5.03
C VAL A 228 -24.19 2.02 4.41
N THR A 229 -24.35 3.15 3.74
CA THR A 229 -25.48 3.43 2.84
C THR A 229 -25.16 2.95 1.42
N PHE A 230 -26.05 2.14 0.85
CA PHE A 230 -25.96 1.68 -0.54
C PHE A 230 -26.94 2.46 -1.39
N GLN A 231 -26.62 2.64 -2.68
CA GLN A 231 -27.52 3.34 -3.60
C GLN A 231 -28.79 2.52 -3.92
N HIS A 232 -28.67 1.18 -3.97
CA HIS A 232 -29.79 0.30 -4.29
C HIS A 232 -30.09 -0.69 -3.16
N THR A 233 -31.38 -0.94 -2.89
CA THR A 233 -31.84 -1.90 -1.88
C THR A 233 -31.42 -3.32 -2.19
N MET A 234 -31.41 -3.71 -3.47
CA MET A 234 -30.96 -5.06 -3.88
C MET A 234 -29.46 -5.24 -3.69
N GLN A 235 -28.65 -4.23 -4.03
CA GLN A 235 -27.21 -4.23 -3.74
C GLN A 235 -26.95 -4.41 -2.25
N LYS A 236 -27.65 -3.63 -1.40
CA LYS A 236 -27.57 -3.74 0.06
C LYS A 236 -27.87 -5.16 0.54
N PHE A 237 -28.93 -5.78 0.02
CA PHE A 237 -29.35 -7.13 0.39
C PHE A 237 -28.30 -8.18 0.01
N PHE A 238 -27.87 -8.19 -1.25
CA PHE A 238 -26.88 -9.14 -1.76
C PHE A 238 -25.51 -9.02 -1.10
N VAL A 239 -25.00 -7.80 -0.91
CA VAL A 239 -23.71 -7.59 -0.22
C VAL A 239 -23.79 -8.04 1.25
N ARG A 240 -24.91 -7.79 1.94
CA ARG A 240 -25.06 -8.22 3.34
C ARG A 240 -25.21 -9.73 3.46
N ILE A 241 -25.97 -10.38 2.59
CA ILE A 241 -26.04 -11.85 2.54
C ILE A 241 -24.66 -12.44 2.30
N SER A 242 -23.90 -11.87 1.36
CA SER A 242 -22.53 -12.29 1.08
C SER A 242 -21.66 -12.25 2.35
N PHE A 243 -21.57 -11.11 3.04
CA PHE A 243 -20.75 -11.03 4.25
C PHE A 243 -21.28 -11.86 5.41
N CYS A 244 -22.60 -11.90 5.64
CA CYS A 244 -23.20 -12.70 6.71
C CYS A 244 -23.01 -14.20 6.48
N SER A 245 -23.12 -14.67 5.23
CA SER A 245 -22.87 -16.08 4.90
C SER A 245 -21.41 -16.45 5.17
N LEU A 246 -20.46 -15.59 4.81
CA LEU A 246 -19.04 -15.78 5.16
C LEU A 246 -18.82 -15.80 6.68
N GLY A 247 -19.54 -14.94 7.42
CA GLY A 247 -19.53 -14.94 8.89
C GLY A 247 -20.05 -16.23 9.51
N LEU A 248 -21.03 -16.87 8.88
CA LEU A 248 -21.52 -18.18 9.29
C LEU A 248 -20.53 -19.29 8.93
N THR A 249 -20.02 -19.31 7.69
CA THR A 249 -19.16 -20.40 7.20
C THR A 249 -17.80 -20.42 7.87
N ILE A 250 -17.25 -19.27 8.29
CA ILE A 250 -15.99 -19.23 9.05
C ILE A 250 -16.09 -19.91 10.42
N LEU A 251 -17.30 -20.02 11.00
CA LEU A 251 -17.51 -20.78 12.23
C LEU A 251 -17.30 -22.29 12.02
N PHE A 252 -17.52 -22.81 10.81
CA PHE A 252 -17.16 -24.20 10.48
C PHE A 252 -15.64 -24.38 10.42
N SER A 253 -14.89 -23.38 9.93
CA SER A 253 -13.43 -23.38 10.01
C SER A 253 -12.92 -23.31 11.46
N LEU A 254 -13.60 -22.55 12.32
CA LEU A 254 -13.30 -22.57 13.76
C LEU A 254 -13.56 -23.96 14.36
N LEU A 255 -14.70 -24.58 14.02
CA LEU A 255 -15.01 -25.93 14.47
C LEU A 255 -13.94 -26.95 14.03
N TYR A 256 -13.46 -26.85 12.79
CA TYR A 256 -12.38 -27.68 12.24
C TYR A 256 -11.03 -27.45 12.93
N THR A 257 -10.66 -26.21 13.25
CA THR A 257 -9.39 -25.93 13.94
C THR A 257 -9.45 -26.35 15.41
N VAL A 258 -10.60 -26.17 16.06
CA VAL A 258 -10.86 -26.66 17.42
C VAL A 258 -10.83 -28.19 17.46
N SER A 259 -11.37 -28.88 16.45
CA SER A 259 -11.32 -30.35 16.39
C SER A 259 -9.88 -30.86 16.32
N HIS A 260 -9.02 -30.24 15.49
CA HIS A 260 -7.59 -30.55 15.41
C HIS A 260 -6.82 -30.25 16.70
N TRP A 261 -7.09 -29.10 17.32
CA TRP A 261 -6.41 -28.68 18.54
C TRP A 261 -6.83 -29.51 19.76
N ALA A 262 -8.15 -29.67 19.98
CA ALA A 262 -8.69 -30.35 21.15
C ALA A 262 -8.69 -31.89 21.02
N ARG A 263 -8.65 -32.42 19.78
CA ARG A 263 -8.72 -33.86 19.46
C ARG A 263 -9.92 -34.58 20.10
N ALA A 264 -11.00 -33.86 20.37
CA ALA A 264 -12.16 -34.36 21.10
C ALA A 264 -13.29 -34.86 20.19
N PHE A 265 -13.31 -34.44 18.93
CA PHE A 265 -14.24 -34.83 17.89
C PHE A 265 -13.56 -34.66 16.53
N GLU A 266 -14.11 -35.26 15.48
CA GLU A 266 -13.55 -35.18 14.13
C GLU A 266 -14.47 -34.36 13.22
N VAL A 267 -13.87 -33.48 12.41
CA VAL A 267 -14.57 -32.71 11.36
C VAL A 267 -14.00 -33.17 10.03
N THR A 268 -14.84 -33.81 9.21
CA THR A 268 -14.39 -34.40 7.94
C THR A 268 -14.18 -33.34 6.86
N ILE A 269 -13.32 -33.66 5.88
CA ILE A 269 -13.14 -32.82 4.70
C ILE A 269 -14.46 -32.66 3.93
N ASP A 270 -15.25 -33.72 3.80
CA ASP A 270 -16.57 -33.65 3.15
C ASP A 270 -17.50 -32.65 3.83
N PHE A 271 -17.57 -32.67 5.17
CA PHE A 271 -18.32 -31.68 5.91
C PHE A 271 -17.86 -30.25 5.58
N MET A 272 -16.54 -30.01 5.51
CA MET A 272 -15.99 -28.70 5.14
C MET A 272 -16.30 -28.33 3.68
N LEU A 273 -16.22 -29.27 2.74
CA LEU A 273 -16.56 -29.02 1.33
C LEU A 273 -18.02 -28.56 1.17
N TYR A 274 -18.97 -29.20 1.85
CA TYR A 274 -20.39 -28.83 1.74
C TYR A 274 -20.77 -27.62 2.58
N SER A 275 -20.43 -27.61 3.88
CA SER A 275 -20.87 -26.56 4.82
C SER A 275 -20.10 -25.25 4.64
N HIS A 276 -18.82 -25.32 4.30
CA HIS A 276 -17.98 -24.14 4.11
C HIS A 276 -17.81 -23.84 2.61
N GLY A 277 -17.37 -24.81 1.82
CA GLY A 277 -17.04 -24.62 0.39
C GLY A 277 -18.24 -24.23 -0.48
N VAL A 278 -19.27 -25.06 -0.55
CA VAL A 278 -20.45 -24.82 -1.41
C VAL A 278 -21.19 -23.55 -0.99
N MET A 279 -21.38 -23.35 0.32
CA MET A 279 -21.99 -22.13 0.85
C MET A 279 -21.18 -20.88 0.47
N ASN A 280 -19.85 -20.91 0.53
CA ASN A 280 -19.04 -19.78 0.10
C ASN A 280 -19.05 -19.56 -1.42
N THR A 281 -19.17 -20.63 -2.20
CA THR A 281 -19.32 -20.55 -3.65
C THR A 281 -20.63 -19.84 -4.02
N VAL A 282 -21.74 -20.25 -3.42
CA VAL A 282 -23.07 -19.73 -3.81
C VAL A 282 -23.47 -18.47 -3.04
N LEU A 283 -23.38 -18.46 -1.71
CA LEU A 283 -23.91 -17.36 -0.91
C LEU A 283 -22.90 -16.21 -0.76
N PHE A 284 -21.61 -16.50 -0.61
CA PHE A 284 -20.60 -15.46 -0.51
C PHE A 284 -20.22 -14.92 -1.90
N ALA A 285 -19.67 -15.76 -2.79
CA ALA A 285 -19.12 -15.26 -4.05
C ALA A 285 -20.18 -14.77 -5.03
N LEU A 286 -21.22 -15.57 -5.32
CA LEU A 286 -22.24 -15.18 -6.30
C LEU A 286 -23.07 -13.97 -5.82
N MET A 287 -23.58 -13.97 -4.57
CA MET A 287 -24.35 -12.83 -4.07
C MET A 287 -23.47 -11.58 -3.93
N GLY A 288 -22.23 -11.73 -3.46
CA GLY A 288 -21.31 -10.61 -3.32
C GLY A 288 -21.01 -9.97 -4.67
N LEU A 289 -20.66 -10.78 -5.67
CA LEU A 289 -20.38 -10.31 -7.01
C LEU A 289 -21.62 -9.69 -7.68
N ALA A 290 -22.79 -10.31 -7.55
CA ALA A 290 -24.05 -9.76 -8.06
C ALA A 290 -24.35 -8.39 -7.43
N GLY A 291 -24.22 -8.27 -6.10
CA GLY A 291 -24.43 -7.01 -5.38
C GLY A 291 -23.44 -5.93 -5.79
N TRP A 292 -22.15 -6.25 -5.88
CA TRP A 292 -21.12 -5.28 -6.27
C TRP A 292 -21.18 -4.87 -7.75
N SER A 293 -21.68 -5.74 -8.62
CA SER A 293 -21.84 -5.46 -10.05
C SER A 293 -23.00 -4.50 -10.35
N MET A 294 -24.02 -4.43 -9.49
CA MET A 294 -25.16 -3.52 -9.68
C MET A 294 -24.76 -2.05 -9.68
N ASN A 295 -23.85 -1.67 -8.78
CA ASN A 295 -23.34 -0.31 -8.73
C ASN A 295 -21.96 -0.30 -8.07
N VAL A 296 -20.92 -0.23 -8.91
CA VAL A 296 -19.53 -0.24 -8.48
C VAL A 296 -19.19 1.12 -7.87
N PRO A 297 -18.86 1.19 -6.56
CA PRO A 297 -18.42 2.44 -5.93
C PRO A 297 -17.20 3.02 -6.66
N SER A 298 -17.20 4.33 -6.87
CA SER A 298 -16.11 5.00 -7.60
C SER A 298 -14.80 4.92 -6.82
N ALA A 299 -13.71 4.59 -7.51
CA ALA A 299 -12.38 4.92 -7.02
C ALA A 299 -12.26 6.45 -7.04
N ASN A 300 -11.69 7.06 -6.00
CA ASN A 300 -11.46 8.51 -5.95
C ASN A 300 -9.97 8.81 -6.17
N PRO A 301 -9.45 8.78 -7.40
CA PRO A 301 -8.03 8.95 -7.67
C PRO A 301 -7.66 10.44 -7.60
N LYS A 302 -7.52 11.00 -6.40
CA LYS A 302 -6.83 12.30 -6.28
C LYS A 302 -5.33 12.06 -6.39
N ILE A 303 -4.84 12.09 -7.63
CA ILE A 303 -3.40 12.07 -7.93
C ILE A 303 -2.82 13.42 -7.50
N PRO A 304 -1.75 13.47 -6.70
CA PRO A 304 -1.14 14.73 -6.31
C PRO A 304 -0.58 15.47 -7.54
N THR A 305 -0.80 16.79 -7.60
CA THR A 305 -0.45 17.65 -8.75
C THR A 305 0.74 18.58 -8.49
N PHE A 306 1.36 18.50 -7.32
CA PHE A 306 2.48 19.35 -6.96
C PHE A 306 3.77 19.03 -7.74
N PRO A 307 4.67 20.01 -7.90
CA PRO A 307 5.93 19.78 -8.60
C PRO A 307 6.86 18.87 -7.80
N VAL A 308 7.54 17.95 -8.49
CA VAL A 308 8.44 16.96 -7.90
C VAL A 308 9.83 17.19 -8.46
N SER A 309 10.85 17.22 -7.60
CA SER A 309 12.26 17.28 -8.04
C SER A 309 12.53 16.22 -9.11
N ARG A 310 13.36 16.54 -10.09
CA ARG A 310 13.90 15.64 -11.11
C ARG A 310 15.28 15.10 -10.75
N ILE A 311 15.91 15.64 -9.70
CA ILE A 311 17.23 15.22 -9.25
C ILE A 311 17.12 13.85 -8.57
N ARG A 312 17.91 12.90 -9.07
CA ARG A 312 17.97 11.51 -8.60
C ARG A 312 19.43 11.15 -8.37
N GLY A 313 19.69 10.27 -7.41
CA GLY A 313 21.01 9.70 -7.21
C GLY A 313 21.24 8.44 -8.04
N ASN A 314 22.50 8.03 -8.15
CA ASN A 314 22.90 6.74 -8.71
C ASN A 314 23.87 6.06 -7.73
N GLY A 315 23.46 4.96 -7.10
CA GLY A 315 24.27 4.31 -6.05
C GLY A 315 24.48 5.22 -4.83
N ALA A 316 25.72 5.65 -4.59
CA ALA A 316 26.04 6.59 -3.51
C ALA A 316 25.61 8.02 -3.89
N VAL A 317 24.65 8.57 -3.14
CA VAL A 317 24.08 9.91 -3.34
C VAL A 317 25.05 10.96 -2.78
N GLY A 318 25.03 11.19 -1.46
CA GLY A 318 25.85 12.19 -0.77
C GLY A 318 25.93 13.54 -1.49
N GLU A 319 27.03 14.27 -1.29
CA GLU A 319 27.29 15.54 -1.98
C GLU A 319 27.46 15.39 -3.50
N LYS A 320 27.82 14.19 -3.98
CA LYS A 320 27.98 13.92 -5.42
C LYS A 320 26.70 14.17 -6.22
N VAL A 321 25.54 14.11 -5.57
CA VAL A 321 24.27 14.41 -6.24
C VAL A 321 24.20 15.87 -6.73
N LEU A 322 24.94 16.79 -6.10
CA LEU A 322 24.95 18.21 -6.44
C LEU A 322 25.98 18.58 -7.53
N THR A 323 26.92 17.68 -7.86
CA THR A 323 27.95 17.93 -8.87
C THR A 323 27.30 18.29 -10.23
N GLY A 324 27.69 19.47 -10.75
CA GLY A 324 27.18 20.01 -12.01
C GLY A 324 25.74 20.53 -11.96
N LYS A 325 25.15 20.69 -10.76
CA LYS A 325 23.76 21.16 -10.59
C LYS A 325 23.61 22.44 -9.79
N MET A 326 24.68 22.95 -9.19
CA MET A 326 24.69 24.23 -8.50
C MET A 326 24.76 25.37 -9.51
N ASP A 327 24.11 26.50 -9.22
CA ASP A 327 24.11 27.70 -10.07
C ASP A 327 24.85 28.89 -9.45
N GLY A 328 25.41 28.74 -8.24
CA GLY A 328 26.26 29.74 -7.60
C GLY A 328 25.54 30.88 -6.89
N ASN A 329 24.21 30.87 -6.85
CA ASN A 329 23.44 31.79 -6.01
C ASN A 329 23.74 31.56 -4.52
N VAL A 330 23.63 32.63 -3.72
CA VAL A 330 23.86 32.57 -2.27
C VAL A 330 22.52 32.59 -1.56
N TYR A 331 22.31 31.61 -0.68
CA TYR A 331 21.14 31.54 0.21
C TYR A 331 21.61 31.56 1.67
N ASN A 332 20.97 32.39 2.48
CA ASN A 332 21.29 32.50 3.91
C ASN A 332 20.60 31.40 4.74
N GLY A 333 19.43 30.94 4.30
CA GLY A 333 18.62 29.95 5.01
C GLY A 333 17.81 29.02 4.12
N LEU A 334 16.94 28.24 4.76
CA LEU A 334 16.07 27.26 4.12
C LEU A 334 14.92 27.88 3.32
N VAL A 335 14.56 29.12 3.63
CA VAL A 335 13.57 29.93 2.92
C VAL A 335 14.10 31.36 2.80
N ASP A 336 13.60 32.13 1.84
CA ASP A 336 14.02 33.54 1.70
C ASP A 336 13.21 34.48 2.59
N ASP A 337 11.94 34.16 2.83
CA ASP A 337 11.03 34.96 3.65
C ASP A 337 9.85 34.09 4.12
N MET A 338 9.66 33.97 5.43
CA MET A 338 8.62 33.14 6.03
C MET A 338 7.20 33.62 5.73
N ARG A 339 7.00 34.89 5.35
CA ARG A 339 5.68 35.44 4.96
C ARG A 339 5.07 34.74 3.76
N HIS A 340 5.88 34.04 2.94
CA HIS A 340 5.39 33.22 1.83
C HIS A 340 4.44 32.08 2.26
N PHE A 341 4.43 31.73 3.55
CA PHE A 341 3.60 30.66 4.10
C PHE A 341 2.32 31.18 4.79
N GLU A 342 2.07 32.48 4.76
CA GLU A 342 0.77 33.05 5.15
C GLU A 342 -0.33 32.62 4.16
N PRO A 343 -1.59 32.39 4.60
CA PRO A 343 -2.09 32.55 5.97
C PRO A 343 -1.93 31.29 6.83
N GLY A 344 -1.12 30.29 6.42
CA GLY A 344 -0.92 29.07 7.20
C GLY A 344 -0.22 29.30 8.53
N ILE A 345 0.55 30.39 8.60
CA ILE A 345 1.14 30.98 9.79
C ILE A 345 0.83 32.49 9.79
N ASP A 346 1.16 33.17 10.88
CA ASP A 346 1.14 34.62 11.02
C ASP A 346 2.50 35.08 11.56
N THR A 347 3.28 35.74 10.70
CA THR A 347 4.64 36.17 11.02
C THR A 347 4.69 37.29 12.08
N GLN A 348 3.58 37.95 12.37
CA GLN A 348 3.52 38.98 13.41
C GLN A 348 3.46 38.39 14.83
N THR A 349 2.92 37.18 14.95
CA THR A 349 2.72 36.49 16.24
C THR A 349 3.66 35.31 16.44
N LEU A 350 4.29 34.81 15.37
CA LEU A 350 5.32 33.77 15.44
C LEU A 350 6.60 34.29 16.13
N SER A 351 7.29 33.43 16.89
CA SER A 351 8.57 33.79 17.51
C SER A 351 9.57 34.34 16.46
N PRO A 352 10.17 35.52 16.69
CA PRO A 352 11.18 36.08 15.79
C PRO A 352 12.41 35.18 15.62
N ALA A 353 12.79 34.44 16.67
CA ALA A 353 13.92 33.50 16.60
C ALA A 353 13.63 32.33 15.65
N ILE A 354 12.38 31.86 15.57
CA ILE A 354 11.97 30.83 14.60
C ILE A 354 12.08 31.38 13.18
N ILE A 355 11.58 32.61 12.93
CA ILE A 355 11.67 33.26 11.62
C ILE A 355 13.13 33.37 11.19
N ASP A 356 13.97 33.93 12.05
CA ASP A 356 15.39 34.14 11.79
C ASP A 356 16.12 32.82 11.49
N PHE A 357 15.83 31.74 12.22
CA PHE A 357 16.43 30.43 11.93
C PHE A 357 16.10 29.91 10.52
N TYR A 358 14.88 30.08 10.03
CA TYR A 358 14.51 29.58 8.70
C TYR A 358 15.08 30.45 7.58
N GLU A 359 15.23 31.76 7.80
CA GLU A 359 15.77 32.73 6.82
C GLU A 359 17.30 32.81 6.83
N ASN A 360 17.94 32.55 7.97
CA ASN A 360 19.38 32.64 8.23
C ASN A 360 19.97 31.34 8.81
N THR A 361 19.49 30.19 8.33
CA THR A 361 19.88 28.86 8.85
C THR A 361 21.38 28.60 8.91
N ASN A 362 22.18 29.22 8.02
CA ASN A 362 23.64 29.11 8.04
C ASN A 362 24.27 29.70 9.31
N ASP A 363 23.60 30.58 10.04
CA ASP A 363 24.09 31.21 11.27
C ASP A 363 23.81 30.38 12.53
N TYR A 364 23.23 29.18 12.36
CA TYR A 364 22.87 28.30 13.46
C TYR A 364 23.64 26.97 13.46
N ARG A 365 23.94 26.49 14.66
CA ARG A 365 24.45 25.13 14.94
C ARG A 365 23.29 24.24 15.35
N LEU A 366 23.26 23.02 14.80
CA LEU A 366 22.17 22.06 15.00
C LEU A 366 22.71 20.81 15.69
N PHE A 367 22.11 20.41 16.80
CA PHE A 367 22.40 19.17 17.51
C PHE A 367 21.17 18.28 17.48
N ALA A 368 21.35 16.98 17.25
CA ALA A 368 20.25 16.04 17.13
C ALA A 368 20.41 14.85 18.08
N GLU A 369 19.31 14.44 18.71
CA GLU A 369 19.19 13.18 19.47
C GLU A 369 18.22 12.24 18.75
N VAL A 370 18.74 11.13 18.20
CA VAL A 370 17.94 10.21 17.37
C VAL A 370 17.41 9.03 18.19
N LYS A 371 16.08 8.90 18.26
CA LYS A 371 15.37 7.90 19.06
C LYS A 371 14.53 6.99 18.16
N TRP A 372 15.05 5.78 17.90
CA TRP A 372 14.30 4.71 17.25
C TRP A 372 13.38 3.98 18.24
N HIS A 373 12.12 3.76 17.86
CA HIS A 373 11.19 2.93 18.62
C HIS A 373 11.55 1.44 18.52
N THR A 374 11.31 0.70 19.61
CA THR A 374 11.79 -0.68 19.79
C THR A 374 11.38 -1.63 18.66
N TRP A 375 10.15 -1.54 18.18
CA TRP A 375 9.65 -2.39 17.10
C TRP A 375 10.35 -2.15 15.75
N PHE A 376 10.90 -0.95 15.53
CA PHE A 376 11.56 -0.56 14.28
C PHE A 376 13.09 -0.74 14.33
N LYS A 377 13.69 -0.92 15.51
CA LYS A 377 15.15 -1.04 15.67
C LYS A 377 15.80 -2.11 14.77
N PRO A 378 15.25 -3.33 14.60
CA PRO A 378 15.84 -4.32 13.70
C PRO A 378 15.91 -3.81 12.25
N PHE A 379 14.83 -3.20 11.77
CA PHE A 379 14.77 -2.60 10.43
C PHE A 379 15.74 -1.44 10.29
N ALA A 380 15.85 -0.57 11.29
CA ALA A 380 16.84 0.51 11.31
C ALA A 380 18.28 -0.02 11.26
N GLY A 381 18.57 -1.15 11.92
CA GLY A 381 19.86 -1.84 11.85
C GLY A 381 20.23 -2.29 10.44
N VAL A 382 19.30 -2.97 9.76
CA VAL A 382 19.46 -3.39 8.36
C VAL A 382 19.59 -2.18 7.44
N TYR A 383 18.71 -1.20 7.60
CA TYR A 383 18.71 0.02 6.80
C TYR A 383 20.03 0.78 6.93
N ARG A 384 20.65 0.78 8.12
CA ARG A 384 21.95 1.44 8.33
C ARG A 384 23.07 0.86 7.48
N LEU A 385 23.04 -0.44 7.16
CA LEU A 385 24.03 -1.03 6.26
C LEU A 385 23.91 -0.44 4.85
N ILE A 386 22.66 -0.23 4.40
CA ILE A 386 22.34 0.35 3.09
C ILE A 386 22.61 1.86 3.10
N SER A 387 22.15 2.59 4.12
CA SER A 387 22.23 4.06 4.17
C SER A 387 23.66 4.58 4.31
N ARG A 388 24.58 3.81 4.91
CA ARG A 388 26.02 4.12 4.90
C ARG A 388 26.60 4.16 3.49
N TYR A 389 26.18 3.23 2.63
CA TYR A 389 26.62 3.20 1.23
C TYR A 389 25.91 4.29 0.41
N VAL A 390 24.59 4.41 0.57
CA VAL A 390 23.77 5.37 -0.18
C VAL A 390 24.04 6.82 0.23
N LYS A 391 24.51 7.07 1.46
CA LYS A 391 24.73 8.41 2.05
C LYS A 391 23.49 9.29 2.02
N GLN A 392 22.35 8.70 2.39
CA GLN A 392 21.05 9.36 2.49
C GLN A 392 20.26 8.76 3.65
N ILE A 393 19.67 9.61 4.50
CA ILE A 393 18.99 9.21 5.76
C ILE A 393 19.89 8.28 6.61
N ASN A 394 21.20 8.55 6.65
CA ASN A 394 22.18 7.78 7.42
C ASN A 394 22.18 8.22 8.89
N LEU A 395 21.08 7.97 9.59
CA LEU A 395 20.90 8.38 10.98
C LEU A 395 21.59 7.41 11.98
N PRO A 396 22.12 7.91 13.11
CA PRO A 396 22.69 7.06 14.15
C PRO A 396 21.62 6.17 14.80
N LEU A 397 22.05 4.98 15.25
CA LEU A 397 21.24 4.11 16.12
C LEU A 397 21.38 4.47 17.61
N SER A 398 22.35 5.32 17.94
CA SER A 398 22.61 5.79 19.29
C SER A 398 21.76 7.02 19.59
N ARG A 399 21.26 7.10 20.83
CA ARG A 399 20.56 8.25 21.38
C ARG A 399 21.50 9.35 21.89
N LYS A 400 22.80 9.27 21.59
CA LYS A 400 23.72 10.34 21.99
C LYS A 400 23.45 11.57 21.15
N GLN A 401 23.42 12.73 21.81
CA GLN A 401 23.38 14.01 21.11
C GLN A 401 24.63 14.15 20.23
N VAL A 402 24.41 14.52 18.97
CA VAL A 402 25.49 14.73 18.00
C VAL A 402 25.24 16.01 17.22
N GLU A 403 26.31 16.75 16.93
CA GLU A 403 26.23 17.92 16.06
C GLU A 403 26.04 17.51 14.60
N MET A 404 25.14 18.20 13.91
CA MET A 404 24.88 18.08 12.48
C MET A 404 25.44 19.30 11.77
N THR A 405 26.70 19.20 11.35
CA THR A 405 27.36 20.21 10.53
C THR A 405 26.79 20.20 9.11
N GLY A 406 26.94 21.28 8.36
CA GLY A 406 26.41 21.34 7.01
C GLY A 406 26.29 22.75 6.45
N ASP A 407 26.07 22.80 5.15
CA ASP A 407 25.98 24.03 4.37
C ASP A 407 24.74 24.00 3.48
N ILE A 408 24.29 25.19 3.07
CA ILE A 408 23.24 25.38 2.09
C ILE A 408 23.86 25.76 0.75
N PHE A 409 23.51 25.04 -0.30
CA PHE A 409 23.95 25.31 -1.67
C PHE A 409 22.75 25.62 -2.56
N SER A 410 22.91 26.54 -3.50
CA SER A 410 21.90 26.76 -4.53
C SER A 410 21.86 25.59 -5.53
N VAL A 411 20.69 25.34 -6.10
CA VAL A 411 20.48 24.30 -7.11
C VAL A 411 19.73 24.90 -8.28
N ASN A 412 20.22 24.60 -9.49
CA ASN A 412 19.61 25.07 -10.72
C ASN A 412 18.17 24.55 -10.87
N ASP A 413 17.22 25.48 -10.88
CA ASP A 413 15.79 25.20 -10.95
C ASP A 413 15.38 24.44 -12.23
N ALA A 414 16.05 24.65 -13.36
CA ALA A 414 15.73 23.93 -14.59
C ALA A 414 16.09 22.43 -14.49
N LEU A 415 17.17 22.12 -13.75
CA LEU A 415 17.60 20.75 -13.48
C LEU A 415 16.76 20.08 -12.39
N ASP A 416 16.32 20.82 -11.38
CA ASP A 416 15.45 20.29 -10.34
C ASP A 416 13.98 20.19 -10.80
N GLY A 417 13.49 21.15 -11.57
CA GLY A 417 12.10 21.23 -11.98
C GLY A 417 11.16 21.90 -10.95
N ARG A 418 11.71 22.45 -9.87
CA ARG A 418 11.03 23.32 -8.89
C ARG A 418 11.76 24.66 -8.83
N TYR A 419 11.12 25.69 -8.26
CA TYR A 419 11.68 27.04 -8.15
C TYR A 419 12.40 27.29 -6.83
N TYR A 420 13.40 28.18 -6.86
CA TYR A 420 14.21 28.60 -5.72
C TYR A 420 14.76 27.42 -4.91
N THR A 421 15.25 26.41 -5.63
CA THR A 421 15.69 25.15 -5.04
C THR A 421 17.03 25.33 -4.35
N ARG A 422 17.09 24.90 -3.09
CA ARG A 422 18.33 24.91 -2.30
C ARG A 422 18.59 23.55 -1.64
N ALA A 423 19.84 23.11 -1.67
CA ALA A 423 20.28 21.87 -1.07
C ALA A 423 20.83 22.11 0.33
N TRP A 424 20.20 21.51 1.32
CA TRP A 424 20.72 21.43 2.68
C TRP A 424 21.48 20.12 2.86
N VAL A 425 22.80 20.21 2.94
CA VAL A 425 23.69 19.06 3.17
C VAL A 425 23.96 18.98 4.65
N ARG A 426 23.65 17.84 5.29
CA ARG A 426 23.98 17.61 6.71
C ARG A 426 24.93 16.43 6.88
N LYS A 427 25.94 16.61 7.73
CA LYS A 427 26.98 15.63 8.06
C LYS A 427 27.08 15.45 9.57
N ILE A 428 27.25 14.21 10.01
CA ILE A 428 27.64 13.89 11.39
C ILE A 428 29.08 13.41 11.31
N LYS A 429 30.01 14.17 11.90
CA LYS A 429 31.46 14.03 11.64
C LYS A 429 31.71 14.21 10.13
N GLU A 430 32.41 13.27 9.49
CA GLU A 430 32.68 13.31 8.04
C GLU A 430 31.64 12.58 7.19
N ASP A 431 30.70 11.87 7.82
CA ASP A 431 29.69 11.09 7.12
C ASP A 431 28.49 11.97 6.76
N VAL A 432 28.18 12.04 5.46
CA VAL A 432 26.96 12.68 4.98
C VAL A 432 25.75 11.90 5.49
N THR A 433 24.95 12.58 6.30
CA THR A 433 23.70 12.04 6.86
C THR A 433 22.59 12.12 5.83
N PHE A 434 22.40 13.30 5.23
CA PHE A 434 21.43 13.51 4.16
C PHE A 434 21.77 14.73 3.30
N VAL A 435 21.24 14.72 2.08
CA VAL A 435 21.11 15.89 1.21
C VAL A 435 19.63 16.08 0.92
N ALA A 436 19.08 17.22 1.34
CA ALA A 436 17.66 17.54 1.20
C ALA A 436 17.50 18.81 0.33
N LEU A 437 16.68 18.72 -0.71
CA LEU A 437 16.42 19.77 -1.67
C LEU A 437 15.12 20.49 -1.29
N TYR A 438 15.26 21.65 -0.67
CA TYR A 438 14.17 22.52 -0.23
C TYR A 438 13.70 23.40 -1.38
N SER A 439 12.37 23.48 -1.50
CA SER A 439 11.65 24.39 -2.37
C SER A 439 10.26 24.59 -1.76
N SER A 440 9.44 25.45 -2.35
CA SER A 440 8.05 25.64 -1.98
C SER A 440 7.16 25.56 -3.21
N HIS A 441 5.87 25.30 -2.99
CA HIS A 441 4.87 25.44 -4.04
C HIS A 441 3.55 25.87 -3.42
N GLN A 442 2.76 26.57 -4.22
CA GLN A 442 1.41 26.94 -3.86
C GLN A 442 0.42 25.96 -4.49
N GLU A 443 -0.55 25.50 -3.72
CA GLU A 443 -1.67 24.70 -4.20
C GLU A 443 -2.96 25.22 -3.58
N GLU A 444 -3.82 25.80 -4.43
CA GLU A 444 -4.98 26.59 -4.02
C GLU A 444 -4.55 27.78 -3.13
N ASP A 445 -5.09 27.91 -1.92
CA ASP A 445 -4.88 29.06 -1.03
C ASP A 445 -3.77 28.85 0.02
N ARG A 446 -2.93 27.81 -0.13
CA ARG A 446 -1.83 27.53 0.81
C ARG A 446 -0.52 27.26 0.10
N THR A 447 0.57 27.72 0.72
CA THR A 447 1.94 27.40 0.35
C THR A 447 2.44 26.23 1.19
N TYR A 448 3.03 25.25 0.53
CA TYR A 448 3.59 24.05 1.15
C TYR A 448 5.11 24.03 1.00
N MET A 449 5.78 23.58 2.06
CA MET A 449 7.21 23.31 1.99
C MET A 449 7.42 21.95 1.31
N ASN A 450 8.20 21.94 0.23
CA ASN A 450 8.41 20.78 -0.64
C ASN A 450 9.88 20.37 -0.57
N ILE A 451 10.15 19.31 0.18
CA ILE A 451 11.49 18.82 0.49
C ILE A 451 11.71 17.53 -0.27
N SER A 452 12.73 17.47 -1.12
CA SER A 452 13.07 16.24 -1.85
C SER A 452 14.42 15.69 -1.40
N LEU A 453 14.46 14.43 -0.98
CA LEU A 453 15.65 13.67 -0.66
C LEU A 453 15.97 12.75 -1.84
N PRO A 454 16.98 13.05 -2.66
CA PRO A 454 17.39 12.18 -3.74
C PRO A 454 17.83 10.82 -3.20
N LEU A 455 17.32 9.76 -3.80
CA LEU A 455 17.63 8.37 -3.53
C LEU A 455 18.21 7.72 -4.81
N PRO A 456 18.76 6.50 -4.74
CA PRO A 456 19.14 5.76 -5.94
C PRO A 456 17.93 5.56 -6.86
N PHE A 457 18.00 6.09 -8.09
CA PHE A 457 16.98 6.02 -9.14
C PHE A 457 15.58 6.56 -8.76
N SER A 458 15.46 7.20 -7.59
CA SER A 458 14.20 7.65 -7.00
C SER A 458 14.42 8.91 -6.14
N ALA A 459 13.36 9.53 -5.65
CA ALA A 459 13.47 10.60 -4.67
C ALA A 459 12.33 10.51 -3.67
N MET A 460 12.60 10.71 -2.40
CA MET A 460 11.57 10.83 -1.37
C MET A 460 11.20 12.30 -1.23
N THR A 461 9.94 12.66 -1.43
CA THR A 461 9.44 14.03 -1.34
C THR A 461 8.51 14.18 -0.15
N GLY A 462 8.90 14.99 0.82
CA GLY A 462 8.04 15.46 1.92
C GLY A 462 7.34 16.75 1.51
N VAL A 463 6.01 16.75 1.53
CA VAL A 463 5.18 17.95 1.37
C VAL A 463 4.60 18.29 2.73
N LEU A 464 5.04 19.42 3.30
CA LEU A 464 4.70 19.85 4.64
C LEU A 464 3.82 21.10 4.61
N GLU A 465 2.73 21.04 5.36
CA GLU A 465 1.88 22.16 5.69
C GLU A 465 2.46 22.86 6.93
N LEU A 466 2.61 24.18 6.85
CA LEU A 466 2.98 25.00 8.00
C LEU A 466 1.70 25.45 8.70
N ASN A 467 1.69 25.24 10.01
CA ASN A 467 0.67 25.66 10.95
C ASN A 467 1.33 26.28 12.18
N GLN A 468 0.56 26.94 13.01
CA GLN A 468 1.04 27.65 14.18
C GLN A 468 0.24 27.29 15.43
N SER A 469 0.88 27.35 16.59
CA SER A 469 0.24 27.19 17.90
C SER A 469 0.81 28.25 18.85
N GLY A 470 0.11 29.37 19.02
CA GLY A 470 0.68 30.51 19.74
C GLY A 470 1.82 31.12 18.93
N ASP A 471 3.01 31.23 19.51
CA ASP A 471 4.25 31.70 18.88
C ASP A 471 5.13 30.55 18.33
N GLU A 472 4.66 29.30 18.41
CA GLU A 472 5.38 28.10 17.99
C GLU A 472 4.99 27.64 16.57
N LEU A 473 5.94 27.05 15.84
CA LEU A 473 5.75 26.55 14.47
C LEU A 473 5.53 25.04 14.44
N ILE A 474 4.54 24.60 13.66
CA ILE A 474 4.24 23.18 13.40
C ILE A 474 4.33 22.91 11.90
N LEU A 475 5.26 22.06 11.48
CA LEU A 475 5.30 21.55 10.11
C LEU A 475 4.77 20.12 10.10
N THR A 476 3.83 19.80 9.23
CA THR A 476 3.18 18.48 9.23
C THR A 476 2.92 17.98 7.82
N SER A 477 3.20 16.69 7.59
CA SER A 477 2.78 16.00 6.37
C SER A 477 1.35 15.43 6.48
N GLU A 478 0.73 15.53 7.66
CA GLU A 478 -0.68 15.22 7.86
C GLU A 478 -1.50 16.48 7.62
N SER A 479 -2.49 16.38 6.73
CA SER A 479 -3.41 17.49 6.52
C SER A 479 -4.59 17.38 7.49
N GLN A 480 -4.88 18.49 8.18
CA GLN A 480 -6.07 18.62 9.02
C GLN A 480 -7.33 18.93 8.19
N HIS A 481 -7.17 19.42 6.96
CA HIS A 481 -8.26 19.95 6.14
C HIS A 481 -8.46 19.20 4.81
N ARG A 482 -7.48 18.42 4.35
CA ARG A 482 -7.51 17.77 3.01
C ARG A 482 -7.15 16.29 3.07
N LYS A 483 -7.69 15.53 2.10
CA LYS A 483 -7.28 14.13 1.86
C LYS A 483 -6.05 14.01 0.93
N SER A 484 -5.65 15.09 0.24
CA SER A 484 -4.54 15.13 -0.73
C SER A 484 -3.78 16.47 -0.62
N GLY A 485 -2.47 16.45 -0.92
CA GLY A 485 -1.55 17.58 -0.75
C GLY A 485 -0.39 17.17 0.17
N PRO A 486 -0.43 17.47 1.48
CA PRO A 486 0.58 17.04 2.45
C PRO A 486 0.78 15.52 2.51
N GLY A 487 2.02 15.12 2.68
CA GLY A 487 2.40 13.72 2.78
C GLY A 487 3.86 13.46 2.45
N ILE A 488 4.30 12.24 2.73
CA ILE A 488 5.59 11.75 2.27
C ILE A 488 5.35 10.87 1.05
N TYR A 489 6.06 11.15 -0.03
CA TYR A 489 5.92 10.48 -1.30
C TYR A 489 7.27 9.90 -1.75
N LEU A 490 7.26 8.77 -2.45
CA LEU A 490 8.39 8.29 -3.23
C LEU A 490 8.12 8.63 -4.68
N ALA A 491 9.11 9.13 -5.42
CA ALA A 491 9.01 9.44 -6.83
C ALA A 491 9.97 8.53 -7.61
N VAL A 492 9.43 7.69 -8.48
CA VAL A 492 10.20 6.75 -9.33
C VAL A 492 9.80 6.97 -10.78
N LYS A 493 10.72 7.49 -11.60
CA LYS A 493 10.43 7.94 -12.98
C LYS A 493 9.22 8.90 -12.99
N HIS A 494 8.12 8.53 -13.65
CA HIS A 494 6.89 9.31 -13.78
C HIS A 494 5.82 8.94 -12.73
N HIS A 495 6.14 8.03 -11.80
CA HIS A 495 5.20 7.58 -10.78
C HIS A 495 5.49 8.24 -9.43
N LEU A 496 4.42 8.65 -8.75
CA LEU A 496 4.46 9.29 -7.44
C LEU A 496 3.62 8.47 -6.45
N PHE A 497 4.26 8.01 -5.39
CA PHE A 497 3.73 7.00 -4.49
C PHE A 497 3.62 7.61 -3.11
N LYS A 498 2.42 7.80 -2.57
CA LYS A 498 2.32 8.21 -1.15
C LYS A 498 2.74 7.04 -0.27
N LEU A 499 3.71 7.28 0.59
CA LEU A 499 4.17 6.33 1.58
C LEU A 499 3.21 6.34 2.78
N PRO A 500 3.07 5.24 3.53
CA PRO A 500 2.23 5.17 4.71
C PRO A 500 2.95 5.79 5.91
N MET A 501 3.61 6.93 5.69
CA MET A 501 4.45 7.61 6.65
C MET A 501 3.94 9.03 6.84
N HIS A 502 4.05 9.50 8.06
CA HIS A 502 3.75 10.87 8.44
C HIS A 502 4.90 11.44 9.23
N GLU A 503 5.15 12.72 9.05
CA GLU A 503 6.10 13.47 9.84
C GLU A 503 5.47 14.75 10.39
N ARG A 504 5.89 15.10 11.59
CA ARG A 504 5.53 16.33 12.26
C ARG A 504 6.74 16.92 12.95
N PHE A 505 7.03 18.17 12.67
CA PHE A 505 7.98 19.00 13.40
C PHE A 505 7.20 19.96 14.29
N HIS A 506 7.63 20.08 15.53
CA HIS A 506 7.16 21.10 16.44
C HIS A 506 8.37 21.92 16.89
N VAL A 507 8.45 23.15 16.43
CA VAL A 507 9.55 24.08 16.68
C VAL A 507 9.08 25.14 17.66
N LYS A 508 9.85 25.34 18.73
CA LYS A 508 9.57 26.33 19.75
C LYS A 508 10.84 27.05 20.17
N GLU A 509 10.70 28.28 20.61
CA GLU A 509 11.78 29.01 21.27
C GLU A 509 11.91 28.54 22.72
N GLY A 510 13.16 28.34 23.15
CA GLY A 510 13.50 27.98 24.52
C GLY A 510 13.89 29.23 25.32
N GLU A 511 15.09 29.21 25.90
CA GLU A 511 15.72 30.42 26.41
C GLU A 511 16.15 31.33 25.23
N LYS A 512 16.32 32.63 25.48
CA LYS A 512 16.67 33.61 24.43
C LYS A 512 17.81 33.10 23.53
N GLY A 513 17.57 33.05 22.23
CA GLY A 513 18.56 32.61 21.23
C GLY A 513 18.73 31.09 21.08
N THR A 514 17.89 30.30 21.76
CA THR A 514 17.87 28.83 21.62
C THR A 514 16.53 28.35 21.07
N LEU A 515 16.57 27.44 20.09
CA LEU A 515 15.37 26.78 19.58
C LEU A 515 15.42 25.29 19.87
N GLN A 516 14.24 24.71 20.07
CA GLN A 516 14.05 23.28 20.18
C GLN A 516 13.08 22.83 19.10
N ALA A 517 13.43 21.76 18.37
CA ALA A 517 12.51 21.16 17.43
C ALA A 517 12.30 19.67 17.74
N HIS A 518 11.06 19.27 17.93
CA HIS A 518 10.67 17.87 18.11
C HIS A 518 10.14 17.31 16.79
N HIS A 519 10.89 16.41 16.15
CA HIS A 519 10.51 15.75 14.90
C HIS A 519 10.04 14.34 15.19
N ARG A 520 8.78 14.05 14.89
CA ARG A 520 8.17 12.74 15.07
C ARG A 520 7.77 12.17 13.72
N MET A 521 8.25 10.97 13.41
CA MET A 521 7.83 10.21 12.24
C MET A 521 7.03 8.96 12.66
N THR A 522 5.91 8.75 11.98
CA THR A 522 5.04 7.58 12.16
C THR A 522 4.90 6.81 10.86
N MET A 523 4.67 5.50 10.96
CA MET A 523 4.37 4.62 9.85
C MET A 523 3.09 3.86 10.20
N PHE A 524 2.07 3.93 9.34
CA PHE A 524 0.72 3.46 9.65
C PHE A 524 0.18 4.02 10.99
N HIS A 525 0.49 5.28 11.31
CA HIS A 525 0.20 5.97 12.59
C HIS A 525 0.97 5.44 13.83
N LEU A 526 1.82 4.43 13.66
CA LEU A 526 2.70 3.94 14.73
C LEU A 526 4.03 4.70 14.71
N PRO A 527 4.43 5.36 15.81
CA PRO A 527 5.72 6.04 15.89
C PRO A 527 6.88 5.07 15.68
N PHE A 528 7.78 5.40 14.75
CA PHE A 528 8.97 4.57 14.48
C PHE A 528 10.28 5.33 14.75
N LEU A 529 10.27 6.65 14.61
CA LEU A 529 11.43 7.51 14.76
C LEU A 529 11.03 8.86 15.38
N THR A 530 11.82 9.29 16.36
CA THR A 530 11.73 10.62 16.96
C THR A 530 13.12 11.24 16.96
N ILE A 531 13.23 12.51 16.59
CA ILE A 531 14.48 13.27 16.64
C ILE A 531 14.23 14.56 17.41
N ASP A 532 15.01 14.76 18.47
CA ASP A 532 15.00 16.01 19.23
C ASP A 532 16.18 16.87 18.76
N TYR A 533 15.88 18.06 18.25
CA TYR A 533 16.87 19.02 17.80
C TYR A 533 17.04 20.14 18.82
N HIS A 534 18.29 20.49 19.10
CA HIS A 534 18.69 21.68 19.83
C HIS A 534 19.47 22.59 18.89
N ILE A 535 19.00 23.83 18.76
CA ILE A 535 19.48 24.76 17.74
C ILE A 535 19.97 26.02 18.46
N TYR A 536 21.19 26.44 18.13
CA TYR A 536 21.86 27.54 18.79
C TYR A 536 22.41 28.49 17.73
N GLU A 537 22.17 29.78 17.90
CA GLU A 537 22.82 30.81 17.10
C GLU A 537 24.34 30.79 17.35
N LYS A 538 25.14 30.87 16.27
CA LYS A 538 26.61 30.81 16.37
C LYS A 538 27.19 31.90 17.26
N GLU A 539 26.60 33.10 17.25
CA GLU A 539 27.06 34.22 18.07
C GLU A 539 26.86 34.00 19.58
N HIS A 540 25.83 33.24 19.96
CA HIS A 540 25.47 33.01 21.37
C HIS A 540 26.41 32.02 22.08
N ILE A 541 27.05 31.10 21.34
CA ILE A 541 27.97 30.10 21.91
C ILE A 541 29.35 30.71 22.23
N ASN A 542 29.78 31.75 21.49
CA ASN A 542 31.09 32.38 21.72
C ASN A 542 31.16 33.25 22.98
N LYS A 543 30.02 33.57 23.61
CA LYS A 543 29.97 34.35 24.87
C LYS A 543 30.02 33.48 26.13
N GLY A 544 30.11 32.15 26.00
CA GLY A 544 30.03 31.19 27.11
C GLY A 544 31.28 30.35 27.36
N ASN A 545 32.43 30.67 26.73
CA ASN A 545 33.72 30.02 27.00
C ASN A 545 34.64 30.90 27.85
#